data_AF-A0A7C4EG47-F1
#
_entry.id   AF-A0A7C4EG47-F1
#
_cell.length_a   1.000
_cell.length_b   1.000
_cell.length_c   1.000
_cell.angle_alpha   90.00
_cell.angle_beta   90.00
_cell.angle_gamma   90.00
#
_symmetry.space_group_name_H-M   'P 1'
#
loop_
_entity.id
_entity.type
_entity.pdbx_description
1 polymer ?
#
loop_
_entity_poly.entity_id
_entity_poly.type
_entity_poly.pdbx_seq_one_letter_code
_entity_poly.pdbx_strand_id
1 'polypeptide(L)'
;MMRLAPMLARRLHNDRGAVAVSFILVFPIYLLIVGILVQYALLLNARVWVEHAAQVAARSAVTALPDLRPQAVEKAAVMALAPLSPVARGSDVDGEAADMADALQRCGVNLPDTFAQRYNYAKQATRVACSGGDYVHTHGQEIRVTVRYRFLLTVPGASRILAPEYDTVAGVEGRYQTLVASTTVMTSHGRKTRSHGDGVPW
;
A
#
# COMPACT_ATOMS: atom_id res chain seq x y z
N MET A 1 -18.83 76.23 1.12
CA MET A 1 -17.87 75.12 1.32
C MET A 1 -18.57 74.03 2.14
N MET A 2 -18.82 72.83 1.59
CA MET A 2 -19.23 71.56 2.26
C MET A 2 -20.31 70.81 1.47
N ARG A 3 -19.95 70.01 0.46
CA ARG A 3 -20.81 68.92 -0.09
C ARG A 3 -20.04 67.75 -0.75
N LEU A 4 -18.74 67.58 -0.47
CA LEU A 4 -17.91 66.53 -1.11
C LEU A 4 -17.87 65.18 -0.36
N ALA A 5 -18.23 65.14 0.92
CA ALA A 5 -18.09 63.94 1.76
C ALA A 5 -18.97 62.72 1.34
N PRO A 6 -20.24 62.85 0.92
CA PRO A 6 -21.08 61.67 0.71
C PRO A 6 -20.79 60.90 -0.59
N MET A 7 -20.10 61.50 -1.57
CA MET A 7 -19.75 60.80 -2.82
C MET A 7 -18.57 59.84 -2.66
N LEU A 8 -17.61 60.16 -1.77
CA LEU A 8 -16.47 59.29 -1.49
C LEU A 8 -16.90 58.03 -0.71
N ALA A 9 -17.81 58.18 0.25
CA ALA A 9 -18.35 57.05 1.02
C ALA A 9 -19.10 56.04 0.14
N ARG A 10 -19.71 56.49 -0.97
CA ARG A 10 -20.49 55.62 -1.88
C ARG A 10 -19.62 54.81 -2.84
N ARG A 11 -18.40 55.28 -3.17
CA ARG A 11 -17.45 54.50 -3.99
C ARG A 11 -16.74 53.40 -3.20
N LEU A 12 -16.39 53.66 -1.95
CA LEU A 12 -15.78 52.66 -1.04
C LEU A 12 -16.70 51.46 -0.73
N HIS A 13 -18.01 51.58 -0.94
CA HIS A 13 -18.96 50.48 -0.73
C HIS A 13 -18.99 49.48 -1.89
N ASN A 14 -18.55 49.87 -3.10
CA ASN A 14 -18.70 49.05 -4.32
C ASN A 14 -17.50 48.11 -4.59
N ASP A 15 -16.38 48.26 -3.88
CA ASP A 15 -15.17 47.45 -4.10
C ASP A 15 -15.16 46.11 -3.34
N ARG A 16 -16.18 45.85 -2.49
CA ARG A 16 -16.29 44.59 -1.72
C ARG A 16 -16.47 43.35 -2.60
N GLY A 17 -16.90 43.50 -3.85
CA GLY A 17 -17.01 42.41 -4.82
C GLY A 17 -15.71 42.07 -5.55
N ALA A 18 -14.79 43.04 -5.71
CA ALA A 18 -13.58 42.84 -6.51
C ALA A 18 -12.62 41.83 -5.85
N VAL A 19 -12.52 41.84 -4.52
CA VAL A 19 -11.69 40.89 -3.77
C VAL A 19 -12.24 39.46 -3.86
N ALA A 20 -13.57 39.30 -3.88
CA ALA A 20 -14.21 37.99 -4.00
C ALA A 20 -13.91 37.32 -5.35
N VAL A 21 -13.85 38.10 -6.43
CA VAL A 21 -13.53 37.59 -7.78
C VAL A 21 -12.13 36.99 -7.83
N SER A 22 -11.13 37.71 -7.30
CA SER A 22 -9.75 37.21 -7.25
C SER A 22 -9.63 35.93 -6.43
N PHE A 23 -10.37 35.82 -5.31
CA PHE A 23 -10.37 34.62 -4.49
C PHE A 23 -10.96 33.40 -5.22
N ILE A 24 -12.08 33.59 -5.92
CA ILE A 24 -12.74 32.53 -6.68
C ILE A 24 -11.82 31.97 -7.77
N LEU A 25 -11.01 32.81 -8.41
CA LEU A 25 -10.07 32.39 -9.44
C LEU A 25 -8.87 31.59 -8.87
N VAL A 26 -8.39 31.94 -7.68
CA VAL A 26 -7.25 31.28 -7.05
C VAL A 26 -7.65 29.99 -6.32
N PHE A 27 -8.88 29.93 -5.81
CA PHE A 27 -9.40 28.79 -5.05
C PHE A 27 -9.20 27.41 -5.72
N PRO A 28 -9.53 27.18 -7.02
CA PRO A 28 -9.32 25.87 -7.64
C PRO A 28 -7.84 25.49 -7.75
N ILE A 29 -6.95 26.47 -7.98
CA ILE A 29 -5.50 26.24 -8.01
C ILE A 29 -5.01 25.82 -6.61
N TYR A 30 -5.50 26.50 -5.57
CA TYR A 30 -5.18 26.15 -4.19
C TYR A 30 -5.65 24.73 -3.84
N LEU A 31 -6.90 24.37 -4.18
CA LEU A 31 -7.42 23.01 -3.97
C LEU A 31 -6.61 21.95 -4.72
N LEU A 32 -6.16 22.24 -5.95
CA LEU A 32 -5.31 21.32 -6.70
C LEU A 32 -3.97 21.07 -5.98
N ILE A 33 -3.32 22.13 -5.49
CA ILE A 33 -2.07 22.02 -4.73
C ILE A 33 -2.28 21.19 -3.46
N VAL A 34 -3.34 21.46 -2.68
CA VAL A 34 -3.68 20.68 -1.49
C VAL A 34 -3.93 19.21 -1.84
N GLY A 35 -4.66 18.94 -2.94
CA GLY A 35 -4.91 17.59 -3.42
C GLY A 35 -3.62 16.82 -3.76
N ILE A 36 -2.66 17.48 -4.43
CA ILE A 36 -1.35 16.89 -4.72
C ILE A 36 -0.60 16.56 -3.43
N LEU A 37 -0.61 17.45 -2.44
CA LEU A 37 0.05 17.21 -1.15
C LEU A 37 -0.57 16.03 -0.39
N VAL A 38 -1.90 15.93 -0.36
CA VAL A 38 -2.61 14.80 0.26
C VAL A 38 -2.26 13.49 -0.47
N GLN A 39 -2.27 13.50 -1.80
CA GLN A 39 -1.92 12.31 -2.59
C GLN A 39 -0.47 11.86 -2.36
N TYR A 40 0.45 12.81 -2.21
CA TYR A 40 1.84 12.52 -1.89
C TYR A 40 2.00 11.93 -0.48
N ALA A 41 1.30 12.48 0.52
CA ALA A 41 1.29 11.93 1.87
C ALA A 41 0.76 10.47 1.89
N LEU A 42 -0.30 10.18 1.13
CA LEU A 42 -0.82 8.82 0.99
C LEU A 42 0.19 7.87 0.32
N LEU A 43 0.91 8.34 -0.70
CA LEU A 43 1.97 7.56 -1.36
C LEU A 43 3.15 7.27 -0.43
N LEU A 44 3.58 8.25 0.38
CA LEU A 44 4.63 8.04 1.38
C LEU A 44 4.23 7.01 2.43
N ASN A 45 2.99 7.11 2.94
CA ASN A 45 2.47 6.11 3.86
C ASN A 45 2.45 4.72 3.21
N ALA A 46 1.93 4.60 1.98
CA ALA A 46 1.92 3.34 1.23
C ALA A 46 3.32 2.76 1.04
N ARG A 47 4.33 3.60 0.79
CA ARG A 47 5.72 3.15 0.66
C ARG A 47 6.26 2.52 1.94
N VAL A 48 6.00 3.13 3.10
CA VAL A 48 6.39 2.56 4.41
C VAL A 48 5.76 1.18 4.61
N TRP A 49 4.49 1.01 4.22
CA TRP A 49 3.82 -0.29 4.28
C TRP A 49 4.45 -1.34 3.35
N VAL A 50 4.86 -0.96 2.14
CA VAL A 50 5.52 -1.89 1.19
C VAL A 50 6.92 -2.30 1.68
N GLU A 51 7.66 -1.38 2.31
CA GLU A 51 8.94 -1.68 2.96
C GLU A 51 8.75 -2.64 4.14
N HIS A 52 7.74 -2.40 4.98
CA HIS A 52 7.37 -3.32 6.06
C HIS A 52 6.96 -4.69 5.52
N ALA A 53 6.16 -4.74 4.45
CA ALA A 53 5.75 -6.00 3.81
C ALA A 53 6.96 -6.78 3.28
N ALA A 54 7.96 -6.11 2.70
CA ALA A 54 9.20 -6.75 2.27
C ALA A 54 9.96 -7.37 3.47
N GLN A 55 10.02 -6.68 4.61
CA GLN A 55 10.65 -7.21 5.83
C GLN A 55 9.91 -8.43 6.40
N VAL A 56 8.58 -8.38 6.46
CA VAL A 56 7.75 -9.51 6.91
C VAL A 56 7.92 -10.71 5.98
N ALA A 57 7.89 -10.48 4.66
CA ALA A 57 8.12 -11.50 3.66
C ALA A 57 9.52 -12.12 3.78
N ALA A 58 10.55 -11.31 4.00
CA ALA A 58 11.91 -11.80 4.18
C ALA A 58 12.09 -12.64 5.45
N ARG A 59 11.44 -12.27 6.56
CA ARG A 59 11.40 -13.10 7.76
C ARG A 59 10.69 -14.44 7.51
N SER A 60 9.57 -14.41 6.79
CA SER A 60 8.87 -15.62 6.38
C SER A 60 9.71 -16.49 5.44
N ALA A 61 10.52 -15.88 4.58
CA ALA A 61 11.44 -16.60 3.71
C ALA A 61 12.44 -17.40 4.55
N VAL A 62 13.08 -16.78 5.54
CA VAL A 62 14.05 -17.46 6.43
C VAL A 62 13.45 -18.70 7.12
N THR A 63 12.20 -18.62 7.57
CA THR A 63 11.53 -19.74 8.24
C THR A 63 11.01 -20.83 7.30
N ALA A 64 10.84 -20.51 6.01
CA ALA A 64 10.35 -21.45 5.00
C ALA A 64 11.46 -22.32 4.37
N LEU A 65 12.72 -22.19 4.82
CA LEU A 65 13.86 -22.99 4.38
C LEU A 65 13.83 -24.37 5.08
N PRO A 66 13.29 -25.41 4.44
CA PRO A 66 14.03 -26.11 3.38
C PRO A 66 13.26 -26.35 2.07
N ASP A 67 11.96 -26.11 2.04
CA ASP A 67 11.09 -26.47 0.90
C ASP A 67 10.91 -25.35 -0.13
N LEU A 68 11.44 -24.15 0.16
CA LEU A 68 11.16 -22.92 -0.58
C LEU A 68 9.71 -22.86 -1.05
N ARG A 69 8.78 -22.69 -0.12
CA ARG A 69 7.38 -22.47 -0.49
C ARG A 69 7.22 -20.98 -0.82
N PRO A 70 7.36 -20.52 -2.09
CA PRO A 70 7.26 -19.10 -2.43
C PRO A 70 5.89 -18.53 -2.03
N GLN A 71 4.87 -19.40 -1.99
CA GLN A 71 3.53 -19.07 -1.54
C GLN A 71 3.50 -18.55 -0.10
N ALA A 72 4.34 -19.05 0.81
CA ALA A 72 4.37 -18.57 2.19
C ALA A 72 4.91 -17.13 2.27
N VAL A 73 5.98 -16.85 1.51
CA VAL A 73 6.59 -15.52 1.40
C VAL A 73 5.60 -14.52 0.80
N GLU A 74 4.89 -14.93 -0.25
CA GLU A 74 3.86 -14.12 -0.90
C GLU A 74 2.67 -13.84 0.04
N LYS A 75 2.12 -14.88 0.69
CA LYS A 75 1.01 -14.72 1.67
C LYS A 75 1.38 -13.76 2.80
N ALA A 76 2.61 -13.85 3.30
CA ALA A 76 3.10 -12.94 4.35
C ALA A 76 3.14 -11.48 3.88
N ALA A 77 3.60 -11.22 2.65
CA ALA A 77 3.58 -9.87 2.06
C ALA A 77 2.15 -9.36 1.85
N VAL A 78 1.28 -10.21 1.29
CA VAL A 78 -0.13 -9.88 1.01
C VAL A 78 -0.89 -9.55 2.29
N MET A 79 -0.69 -10.35 3.34
CA MET A 79 -1.31 -10.12 4.65
C MET A 79 -0.87 -8.77 5.25
N ALA A 80 0.40 -8.39 5.10
CA ALA A 80 0.90 -7.10 5.54
C ALA A 80 0.33 -5.91 4.74
N LEU A 81 -0.06 -6.12 3.48
CA LEU A 81 -0.61 -5.09 2.59
C LEU A 81 -2.14 -5.04 2.55
N ALA A 82 -2.83 -6.03 3.12
CA ALA A 82 -4.29 -6.09 3.17
C ALA A 82 -4.92 -4.81 3.79
N PRO A 83 -4.40 -4.21 4.88
CA PRO A 83 -4.98 -2.98 5.43
C PRO A 83 -4.93 -1.78 4.47
N LEU A 84 -3.90 -1.71 3.62
CA LEU A 84 -3.70 -0.64 2.63
C LEU A 84 -4.62 -0.80 1.40
N SER A 85 -5.14 -2.00 1.20
CA SER A 85 -5.93 -2.33 0.02
C SER A 85 -7.33 -1.75 0.08
N PRO A 86 -7.85 -1.20 -1.03
CA PRO A 86 -9.25 -0.81 -1.14
C PRO A 86 -10.15 -2.04 -1.10
N VAL A 87 -11.43 -1.79 -0.82
CA VAL A 87 -12.47 -2.81 -0.88
C VAL A 87 -12.91 -2.95 -2.34
N ALA A 88 -12.58 -4.08 -2.96
CA ALA A 88 -13.03 -4.39 -4.31
C ALA A 88 -14.55 -4.68 -4.29
N ARG A 89 -15.34 -3.86 -4.99
CA ARG A 89 -16.79 -4.06 -5.09
C ARG A 89 -17.08 -5.10 -6.17
N GLY A 90 -17.82 -6.16 -5.82
CA GLY A 90 -18.25 -7.16 -6.78
C GLY A 90 -17.18 -8.17 -7.20
N SER A 91 -16.00 -8.17 -6.57
CA SER A 91 -15.07 -9.28 -6.73
C SER A 91 -15.56 -10.46 -5.88
N ASP A 92 -15.78 -11.62 -6.50
CA ASP A 92 -15.97 -12.86 -5.75
C ASP A 92 -14.81 -13.02 -4.75
N VAL A 93 -15.17 -13.27 -3.50
CA VAL A 93 -14.18 -13.51 -2.45
C VAL A 93 -13.57 -14.88 -2.72
N ASP A 94 -12.28 -14.90 -3.05
CA ASP A 94 -11.51 -16.13 -3.22
C ASP A 94 -11.59 -16.96 -1.93
N GLY A 95 -11.75 -18.28 -2.06
CA GLY A 95 -11.85 -19.20 -0.92
C GLY A 95 -10.66 -19.07 0.02
N GLU A 96 -9.46 -18.84 -0.53
CA GLU A 96 -8.26 -18.60 0.27
C GLU A 96 -8.37 -17.35 1.16
N ALA A 97 -9.03 -16.29 0.68
CA ALA A 97 -9.19 -15.06 1.45
C ALA A 97 -10.18 -15.25 2.62
N ALA A 98 -11.23 -16.04 2.39
CA ALA A 98 -12.18 -16.43 3.45
C ALA A 98 -11.50 -17.35 4.48
N ASP A 99 -10.77 -18.38 4.03
CA ASP A 99 -10.03 -19.30 4.90
C ASP A 99 -9.01 -18.56 5.78
N MET A 100 -8.32 -17.57 5.22
CA MET A 100 -7.39 -16.73 5.97
C MET A 100 -8.11 -15.89 7.03
N ALA A 101 -9.25 -15.28 6.68
CA ALA A 101 -10.05 -14.50 7.62
C ALA A 101 -10.53 -15.39 8.79
N ASP A 102 -11.04 -16.58 8.48
CA ASP A 102 -11.50 -17.57 9.45
C ASP A 102 -10.35 -18.03 10.35
N ALA A 103 -9.17 -18.31 9.77
CA ALA A 103 -7.99 -18.71 10.53
C ALA A 103 -7.56 -17.63 11.54
N LEU A 104 -7.59 -16.35 11.13
CA LEU A 104 -7.25 -15.24 12.01
C LEU A 104 -8.30 -15.00 13.11
N GLN A 105 -9.58 -15.16 12.78
CA GLN A 105 -10.66 -15.11 13.76
C GLN A 105 -10.54 -16.25 14.78
N ARG A 106 -10.17 -17.46 14.36
CA ARG A 106 -9.88 -18.59 15.28
C ARG A 106 -8.69 -18.31 16.20
N CYS A 107 -7.74 -17.49 15.76
CA CYS A 107 -6.63 -16.99 16.58
C CYS A 107 -7.05 -15.82 17.51
N GLY A 108 -8.33 -15.43 17.54
CA GLY A 108 -8.85 -14.36 18.39
C GLY A 108 -8.66 -12.95 17.83
N VAL A 109 -8.29 -12.81 16.55
CA VAL A 109 -8.15 -11.50 15.91
C VAL A 109 -9.52 -10.99 15.46
N ASN A 110 -9.92 -9.82 15.96
CA ASN A 110 -11.15 -9.16 15.51
C ASN A 110 -10.91 -8.48 14.15
N LEU A 111 -11.47 -9.05 13.08
CA LEU A 111 -11.32 -8.58 11.71
C LEU A 111 -12.60 -7.92 11.22
N PRO A 112 -12.50 -6.83 10.43
CA PRO A 112 -13.67 -6.29 9.75
C PRO A 112 -14.17 -7.25 8.67
N ASP A 113 -15.48 -7.27 8.42
CA ASP A 113 -16.11 -8.12 7.38
C ASP A 113 -15.53 -7.90 5.98
N THR A 114 -14.96 -6.71 5.74
CA THR A 114 -14.32 -6.34 4.47
C THR A 114 -12.89 -6.88 4.32
N PHE A 115 -12.34 -7.58 5.33
CA PHE A 115 -10.96 -8.05 5.30
C PHE A 115 -10.69 -8.99 4.13
N ALA A 116 -11.56 -9.97 3.89
CA ALA A 116 -11.36 -10.95 2.81
C ALA A 116 -11.34 -10.27 1.43
N GLN A 117 -12.17 -9.25 1.21
CA GLN A 117 -12.18 -8.46 -0.03
C GLN A 117 -10.89 -7.66 -0.21
N ARG A 118 -10.39 -7.03 0.86
CA ARG A 118 -9.12 -6.30 0.85
C ARG A 118 -7.93 -7.24 0.65
N TYR A 119 -7.96 -8.42 1.25
CA TYR A 119 -6.94 -9.45 1.07
C TYR A 119 -6.90 -9.93 -0.39
N ASN A 120 -8.06 -10.16 -1.01
CA ASN A 120 -8.14 -10.53 -2.42
C ASN A 120 -7.56 -9.45 -3.34
N TYR A 121 -7.90 -8.17 -3.10
CA TYR A 121 -7.27 -7.06 -3.80
C TYR A 121 -5.75 -7.08 -3.60
N ALA A 122 -5.28 -7.19 -2.35
CA ALA A 122 -3.86 -7.22 -2.03
C ALA A 122 -3.11 -8.33 -2.77
N LYS A 123 -3.71 -9.53 -2.86
CA LYS A 123 -3.17 -10.68 -3.57
C LYS A 123 -2.97 -10.40 -5.05
N GLN A 124 -3.94 -9.76 -5.70
CA GLN A 124 -3.85 -9.44 -7.13
C GLN A 124 -2.93 -8.25 -7.42
N ALA A 125 -2.89 -7.27 -6.52
CA ALA A 125 -2.08 -6.06 -6.63
C ALA A 125 -0.61 -6.26 -6.23
N THR A 126 -0.27 -7.36 -5.55
CA THR A 126 1.08 -7.65 -5.05
C THR A 126 1.78 -8.66 -5.93
N ARG A 127 3.08 -8.44 -6.16
CA ARG A 127 4.00 -9.43 -6.76
C ARG A 127 5.25 -9.50 -5.92
N VAL A 128 5.59 -10.71 -5.50
CA VAL A 128 6.79 -10.96 -4.70
C VAL A 128 7.79 -11.77 -5.52
N ALA A 129 9.02 -11.29 -5.58
CA ALA A 129 10.14 -11.99 -6.15
C ALA A 129 11.16 -12.27 -5.05
N CYS A 130 11.56 -13.53 -4.92
CA CYS A 130 12.63 -13.96 -4.03
C CYS A 130 13.81 -14.42 -4.89
N SER A 131 14.99 -13.91 -4.61
CA SER A 131 16.23 -14.28 -5.29
C SER A 131 17.32 -14.53 -4.25
N GLY A 132 18.23 -15.45 -4.55
CA GLY A 132 19.29 -15.87 -3.63
C GLY A 132 18.93 -17.17 -2.92
N GLY A 133 19.99 -17.85 -2.46
CA GLY A 133 19.92 -19.15 -1.82
C GLY A 133 20.16 -20.30 -2.79
N ASP A 134 21.38 -20.83 -2.83
CA ASP A 134 21.66 -22.13 -3.44
C ASP A 134 21.71 -23.16 -2.30
N TYR A 135 20.55 -23.74 -1.99
CA TYR A 135 20.26 -24.46 -0.75
C TYR A 135 21.05 -25.76 -0.55
N VAL A 136 21.91 -26.10 -1.51
CA VAL A 136 22.79 -27.27 -1.47
C VAL A 136 23.93 -27.10 -0.47
N HIS A 137 24.30 -25.86 -0.10
CA HIS A 137 25.49 -25.61 0.71
C HIS A 137 25.17 -25.00 2.09
N THR A 138 25.82 -25.53 3.14
CA THR A 138 25.64 -25.22 4.57
C THR A 138 26.14 -23.84 5.01
N HIS A 139 26.34 -22.91 4.07
CA HIS A 139 26.83 -21.57 4.36
C HIS A 139 25.66 -20.59 4.46
N GLY A 140 25.79 -19.60 5.34
CA GLY A 140 24.85 -18.50 5.46
C GLY A 140 24.69 -17.82 4.10
N GLN A 141 23.44 -17.68 3.67
CA GLN A 141 23.10 -17.17 2.34
C GLN A 141 22.31 -15.89 2.46
N GLU A 142 22.58 -15.00 1.51
CA GLU A 142 21.84 -13.77 1.32
C GLU A 142 20.56 -14.09 0.54
N ILE A 143 19.41 -13.85 1.15
CA ILE A 143 18.10 -13.93 0.50
C ILE A 143 17.61 -12.50 0.28
N ARG A 144 17.38 -12.14 -0.98
CA ARG A 144 16.79 -10.86 -1.37
C ARG A 144 15.33 -11.06 -1.72
N VAL A 145 14.45 -10.36 -1.00
CA VAL A 145 13.02 -10.34 -1.27
C VAL A 145 12.63 -8.98 -1.81
N THR A 146 11.98 -8.96 -2.96
CA THR A 146 11.45 -7.76 -3.62
C THR A 146 9.93 -7.85 -3.66
N VAL A 147 9.26 -6.86 -3.07
CA VAL A 147 7.80 -6.73 -3.08
C VAL A 147 7.44 -5.58 -4.00
N ARG A 148 6.57 -5.85 -4.98
CA ARG A 148 5.94 -4.84 -5.83
C ARG A 148 4.46 -4.77 -5.50
N TYR A 149 3.94 -3.57 -5.31
CA TYR A 149 2.54 -3.35 -4.97
C TYR A 149 1.93 -2.25 -5.84
N ARG A 150 0.74 -2.50 -6.38
CA ARG A 150 -0.01 -1.53 -7.19
C ARG A 150 -0.94 -0.71 -6.30
N PHE A 151 -0.53 0.51 -5.96
CA PHE A 151 -1.27 1.42 -5.08
C PHE A 151 -2.27 2.27 -5.88
N LEU A 152 -3.54 2.29 -5.46
CA LEU A 152 -4.60 3.08 -6.08
C LEU A 152 -4.49 4.56 -5.69
N LEU A 153 -4.44 5.45 -6.69
CA LEU A 153 -4.46 6.90 -6.48
C LEU A 153 -5.91 7.40 -6.38
N THR A 154 -6.33 7.78 -5.17
CA THR A 154 -7.72 8.14 -4.87
C THR A 154 -8.03 9.62 -5.08
N VAL A 155 -7.04 10.51 -5.09
CA VAL A 155 -7.27 11.95 -5.16
C VAL A 155 -7.48 12.37 -6.63
N PRO A 156 -8.66 12.88 -7.01
CA PRO A 156 -8.93 13.34 -8.36
C PRO A 156 -8.04 14.53 -8.73
N GLY A 157 -7.69 14.64 -10.01
CA GLY A 157 -6.75 15.65 -10.50
C GLY A 157 -5.29 15.26 -10.25
N ALA A 158 -4.89 15.04 -9.00
CA ALA A 158 -3.54 14.58 -8.67
C ALA A 158 -3.22 13.21 -9.29
N SER A 159 -4.18 12.27 -9.26
CA SER A 159 -4.01 10.96 -9.89
C SER A 159 -3.77 11.05 -11.41
N ARG A 160 -4.37 12.04 -12.10
CA ARG A 160 -4.19 12.24 -13.54
C ARG A 160 -2.79 12.71 -13.89
N ILE A 161 -2.18 13.51 -13.01
CA ILE A 161 -0.82 14.04 -13.19
C ILE A 161 0.22 12.95 -12.93
N LEU A 162 0.02 12.13 -11.89
CA LEU A 162 1.01 11.15 -11.45
C LEU A 162 1.00 9.84 -12.27
N ALA A 163 -0.18 9.37 -12.67
CA ALA A 163 -0.31 8.14 -13.45
C ALA A 163 -1.28 8.38 -14.60
N PRO A 164 -0.81 8.63 -15.85
CA PRO A 164 -1.65 9.00 -16.98
C PRO A 164 -2.57 7.87 -17.45
N GLU A 165 -2.18 6.62 -17.20
CA GLU A 165 -2.89 5.42 -17.63
C GLU A 165 -3.95 4.98 -16.62
N TYR A 166 -5.09 4.54 -17.13
CA TYR A 166 -6.10 3.83 -16.36
C TYR A 166 -5.85 2.32 -16.49
N ASP A 167 -6.05 1.60 -15.40
CA ASP A 167 -6.00 0.14 -15.39
C ASP A 167 -7.07 -0.41 -14.44
N THR A 168 -7.20 -1.73 -14.41
CA THR A 168 -8.12 -2.46 -13.54
C THR A 168 -7.35 -3.52 -12.75
N VAL A 169 -7.44 -3.47 -11.43
CA VAL A 169 -6.80 -4.44 -10.52
C VAL A 169 -7.86 -4.99 -9.58
N ALA A 170 -8.06 -6.31 -9.58
CA ALA A 170 -9.09 -6.97 -8.78
C ALA A 170 -10.50 -6.39 -8.95
N GLY A 171 -10.86 -6.02 -10.19
CA GLY A 171 -12.16 -5.42 -10.50
C GLY A 171 -12.30 -3.95 -10.06
N VAL A 172 -11.26 -3.34 -9.48
CA VAL A 172 -11.23 -1.91 -9.17
C VAL A 172 -10.61 -1.17 -10.33
N GLU A 173 -11.36 -0.29 -10.96
CA GLU A 173 -10.87 0.60 -12.01
C GLU A 173 -10.24 1.84 -11.39
N GLY A 174 -9.08 2.25 -11.89
CA GLY A 174 -8.42 3.43 -11.36
C GLY A 174 -7.06 3.71 -11.97
N ARG A 175 -6.36 4.65 -11.33
CA ARG A 175 -4.99 5.03 -11.68
C ARG A 175 -4.07 4.49 -10.62
N TYR A 176 -3.02 3.81 -11.03
CA TYR A 176 -2.15 3.05 -10.13
C TYR A 176 -0.73 3.55 -10.18
N GLN A 177 -0.09 3.60 -9.01
CA GLN A 177 1.35 3.77 -8.89
C GLN A 177 1.96 2.47 -8.38
N THR A 178 2.94 1.94 -9.11
CA THR A 178 3.70 0.78 -8.64
C THR A 178 4.74 1.22 -7.63
N LEU A 179 4.65 0.67 -6.43
CA LEU A 179 5.61 0.81 -5.35
C LEU A 179 6.47 -0.45 -5.29
N VAL A 180 7.77 -0.27 -5.08
CA VAL A 180 8.73 -1.38 -5.01
C VAL A 180 9.59 -1.19 -3.77
N ALA A 181 9.70 -2.24 -2.96
CA ALA A 181 10.67 -2.32 -1.89
C ALA A 181 11.44 -3.63 -1.99
N SER A 182 12.73 -3.57 -1.71
CA SER A 182 13.59 -4.75 -1.64
C SER A 182 14.29 -4.78 -0.29
N THR A 183 14.32 -5.95 0.33
CA THR A 183 15.08 -6.18 1.55
C THR A 183 15.95 -7.42 1.38
N THR A 184 17.07 -7.41 2.06
CA THR A 184 18.02 -8.50 2.11
C THR A 184 18.03 -9.03 3.54
N VAL A 185 17.96 -10.35 3.69
CA VAL A 185 18.16 -11.04 4.96
C VAL A 185 19.24 -12.09 4.81
N MET A 186 20.08 -12.23 5.83
CA MET A 186 21.06 -13.32 5.91
C MET A 186 20.45 -14.47 6.71
N THR A 187 20.53 -15.68 6.17
CA THR A 187 20.22 -16.87 6.95
C THR A 187 21.31 -17.07 8.00
N SER A 188 20.92 -17.21 9.27
CA SER A 188 21.91 -17.59 10.28
C SER A 188 22.47 -18.97 9.91
N HIS A 189 23.76 -19.22 10.18
CA HIS A 189 24.37 -20.53 10.07
C HIS A 189 23.75 -21.47 11.11
N GLY A 190 22.51 -21.90 10.87
CA GLY A 190 21.86 -22.94 11.63
C GLY A 190 22.53 -24.24 11.24
N ARG A 191 23.51 -24.67 12.04
CA ARG A 191 24.01 -26.04 12.00
C ARG A 191 22.76 -26.92 12.11
N LYS A 192 22.34 -27.58 11.02
CA LYS A 192 21.23 -28.54 11.06
C LYS A 192 21.57 -29.52 12.17
N THR A 193 20.91 -29.40 13.32
CA THR A 193 20.86 -30.48 14.29
C THR A 193 20.24 -31.63 13.53
N ARG A 194 20.94 -32.77 13.47
CA ARG A 194 20.40 -33.97 12.84
C ARG A 194 19.10 -34.30 13.57
N SER A 195 17.94 -33.99 12.97
CA SER A 195 16.69 -34.56 13.45
C SER A 195 16.72 -36.02 13.00
N HIS A 196 16.73 -36.93 13.97
CA HIS A 196 16.28 -38.29 13.72
C HIS A 196 14.80 -38.21 13.30
N GLY A 197 14.31 -39.17 12.50
CA GLY A 197 12.97 -39.12 11.87
C GLY A 197 11.78 -39.02 12.84
N ASP A 198 12.07 -38.98 14.13
CA ASP A 198 11.22 -38.97 15.31
C ASP A 198 10.98 -37.54 15.86
N GLY A 199 11.60 -36.50 15.28
CA GLY A 199 11.13 -35.11 15.43
C GLY A 199 11.45 -34.41 16.75
N VAL A 200 12.28 -34.99 17.63
CA VAL A 200 12.65 -34.40 18.92
C VAL A 200 14.05 -33.77 18.88
N PRO A 201 14.21 -32.46 19.19
CA PRO A 201 15.52 -31.84 19.40
C PRO A 201 16.04 -32.11 20.82
N TRP A 202 17.34 -32.34 20.96
CA TRP A 202 18.09 -32.42 22.23
C TRP A 202 18.78 -31.08 22.51
#